data_AF-A0A7Y3XJS3-F1
#
_entry.id   AF-A0A7Y3XJS3-F1
#
_cell.length_a   1.000
_cell.length_b   1.000
_cell.length_c   1.000
_cell.angle_alpha   90.00
_cell.angle_beta   90.00
_cell.angle_gamma   90.00
#
_symmetry.space_group_name_H-M   'P 1'
#
loop_
_entity.id
_entity.type
_entity.pdbx_description
1 polymer ?
#
loop_
_entity_poly.entity_id
_entity_poly.type
_entity_poly.pdbx_seq_one_letter_code
_entity_poly.pdbx_strand_id
1 'polypeptide(L)'
;MRIFKSILFLFALLSFQYSFAGGVKKDTVQALVVSQSSAENTIDLTNLSGGQIIGLIDSLLDLEAVPTDLVKEINDYAESKLLKHDFYISLTGFYDNSMYPSNSMYKKWDTYNLYPYEEALRSKDDEINLILQDTLNFCNFVPPIKGLITSNFGYRDGRNHNGMDIDLQVWDPVKSSFDGMVRISRMHPGYGRVVVIRHYNGLETLYAHLHRLKVKPGDIVEAGQVIGLGGSSGRSTGSHLHFEVRFKGKPINPRSLIDFNNNKLVSDSLKLIKNKWSYTAVPLGIEYHTVKPGEHLFGIARKYGTSISHLCELNGIRRNKPLRVGQKLRIGA
;
A
#
# COMPACT_ATOMS: atom_id res chain seq x y z
N MET A 1 -2.01 21.91 32.58
CA MET A 1 -2.09 20.43 32.59
C MET A 1 -2.87 19.81 31.41
N ARG A 2 -3.90 20.47 30.84
CA ARG A 2 -4.57 20.01 29.60
C ARG A 2 -3.74 20.27 28.32
N ILE A 3 -3.06 21.41 28.24
CA ILE A 3 -2.24 21.83 27.07
C ILE A 3 -1.04 20.89 26.85
N PHE A 4 -0.30 20.54 27.90
CA PHE A 4 0.81 19.57 27.83
C PHE A 4 0.38 18.18 27.35
N LYS A 5 -0.85 17.73 27.64
CA LYS A 5 -1.36 16.44 27.13
C LYS A 5 -1.71 16.49 25.65
N SER A 6 -2.17 17.63 25.14
CA SER A 6 -2.44 17.83 23.70
C SER A 6 -1.16 17.93 22.89
N ILE A 7 -0.13 18.61 23.39
CA ILE A 7 1.15 18.73 22.67
C ILE A 7 1.91 17.39 22.64
N LEU A 8 1.86 16.60 23.72
CA LEU A 8 2.44 15.25 23.74
C LEU A 8 1.73 14.29 22.76
N PHE A 9 0.43 14.47 22.55
CA PHE A 9 -0.37 13.71 21.58
C PHE A 9 -0.03 14.13 20.14
N LEU A 10 0.21 15.42 19.91
CA LEU A 10 0.69 15.99 18.65
C LEU A 10 2.13 15.51 18.32
N PHE A 11 3.00 15.45 19.33
CA PHE A 11 4.37 14.94 19.20
C PHE A 11 4.41 13.49 18.74
N ALA A 12 3.56 12.64 19.32
CA ALA A 12 3.45 11.23 18.96
C ALA A 12 2.90 11.00 17.54
N LEU A 13 2.10 11.95 17.01
CA LEU A 13 1.56 11.88 15.64
C LEU A 13 2.56 12.40 14.59
N LEU A 14 3.24 13.51 14.88
CA LEU A 14 4.14 14.17 13.94
C LEU A 14 5.54 13.53 13.92
N SER A 15 6.09 13.07 15.06
CA SER A 15 7.31 12.24 15.06
C SER A 15 7.15 10.89 14.33
N PHE A 16 5.91 10.47 14.06
CA PHE A 16 5.60 9.31 13.22
C PHE A 16 5.81 9.60 11.71
N GLN A 17 5.84 10.88 11.30
CA GLN A 17 6.07 11.31 9.91
C GLN A 17 7.55 11.60 9.59
N TYR A 18 8.40 12.00 10.55
CA TYR A 18 9.86 12.03 10.38
C TYR A 18 10.54 10.93 11.19
N SER A 19 10.71 9.77 10.57
CA SER A 19 11.75 8.84 10.97
C SER A 19 12.37 8.21 9.73
N PHE A 20 12.85 9.04 8.80
CA PHE A 20 13.87 8.67 7.80
C PHE A 20 14.47 9.93 7.16
N ALA A 21 15.45 10.53 7.81
CA ALA A 21 16.50 11.29 7.15
C ALA A 21 17.81 11.02 7.90
N GLY A 22 18.61 10.09 7.38
CA GLY A 22 19.97 9.89 7.84
C GLY A 22 20.86 11.01 7.30
N GLY A 23 21.60 11.66 8.20
CA GLY A 23 22.86 12.33 7.92
C GLY A 23 22.79 13.63 7.12
N VAL A 24 22.23 14.68 7.70
CA VAL A 24 22.71 16.04 7.41
C VAL A 24 23.47 16.51 8.64
N LYS A 25 24.70 17.01 8.43
CA LYS A 25 25.49 17.66 9.48
C LYS A 25 24.59 18.64 10.24
N LYS A 26 24.81 18.76 11.55
CA LYS A 26 24.22 19.81 12.38
C LYS A 26 24.50 21.18 11.76
N ASP A 27 23.60 21.65 10.91
CA ASP A 27 23.46 23.08 10.64
C ASP A 27 22.48 23.61 11.66
N THR A 28 23.04 23.89 12.83
CA THR A 28 22.45 24.66 13.95
C THR A 28 22.16 26.13 13.58
N VAL A 29 22.03 26.46 12.29
CA VAL A 29 21.94 27.83 11.80
C VAL A 29 20.78 27.97 10.81
N GLN A 30 19.58 27.77 11.31
CA GLN A 30 18.43 28.64 11.05
C GLN A 30 17.38 28.29 12.10
N ALA A 31 17.71 28.62 13.35
CA ALA A 31 16.68 28.83 14.36
C ALA A 31 15.71 29.85 13.76
N LEU A 32 14.44 29.47 13.58
CA LEU A 32 13.38 30.45 13.50
C LEU A 32 13.39 31.14 14.86
N VAL A 33 14.10 32.26 14.93
CA VAL A 33 14.24 33.06 16.14
C VAL A 33 12.84 33.58 16.47
N VAL A 34 12.13 32.87 17.36
CA VAL A 34 11.00 33.44 18.09
C VAL A 34 11.60 34.37 19.14
N SER A 35 12.13 35.50 18.69
CA SER A 35 12.47 36.60 19.59
C SER A 35 11.18 37.11 20.19
N GLN A 36 11.13 37.23 21.51
CA GLN A 36 10.01 37.76 22.31
C GLN A 36 9.71 39.26 22.05
N SER A 37 9.88 39.75 20.82
CA SER A 37 9.68 41.16 20.48
C SER A 37 9.23 41.33 19.03
N SER A 38 8.02 40.86 18.69
CA SER A 38 7.23 41.45 17.60
C SER A 38 5.89 40.74 17.52
N ALA A 39 4.81 41.48 17.73
CA ALA A 39 3.44 41.03 17.64
C ALA A 39 2.95 40.73 16.20
N GLU A 40 3.83 40.45 15.23
CA GLU A 40 3.45 40.38 13.80
C GLU A 40 4.27 39.38 12.96
N ASN A 41 4.68 38.23 13.51
CA ASN A 41 5.18 37.13 12.67
C ASN A 41 4.22 35.94 12.76
N THR A 42 3.16 35.98 11.96
CA THR A 42 2.33 34.80 11.69
C THR A 42 3.15 33.80 10.89
N ILE A 43 3.44 32.65 11.50
CA ILE A 43 4.16 31.56 10.83
C ILE A 43 3.20 30.94 9.82
N ASP A 44 3.49 31.09 8.52
CA ASP A 44 2.70 30.44 7.48
C ASP A 44 2.96 28.93 7.46
N LEU A 45 2.14 28.19 8.19
CA LEU A 45 2.20 26.73 8.32
C LEU A 45 1.96 26.00 6.98
N THR A 46 1.36 26.66 5.98
CA THR A 46 0.96 26.01 4.73
C THR A 46 2.13 25.68 3.80
N ASN A 47 3.26 26.38 3.97
CA ASN A 47 4.47 26.25 3.17
C ASN A 47 5.58 25.43 3.86
N LEU A 48 5.34 24.94 5.08
CA LEU A 48 6.29 24.13 5.83
C LEU A 48 6.21 22.65 5.44
N SER A 49 7.37 22.03 5.25
CA SER A 49 7.48 20.57 5.12
C SER A 49 7.19 19.86 6.44
N GLY A 50 6.81 18.58 6.39
CA GLY A 50 6.51 17.79 7.60
C GLY A 50 7.65 17.79 8.64
N GLY A 51 8.91 17.84 8.20
CA GLY A 51 10.07 17.91 9.10
C GLY A 51 10.24 19.27 9.76
N GLN A 52 9.89 20.34 9.06
CA GLN A 52 9.90 21.69 9.61
C GLN A 52 8.78 21.88 10.64
N ILE A 53 7.62 21.25 10.43
CA ILE A 53 6.51 21.24 11.39
C ILE A 53 6.92 20.48 12.66
N ILE A 54 7.60 19.34 12.53
CA ILE A 54 8.11 18.58 13.68
C ILE A 54 9.14 19.40 14.45
N GLY A 55 10.11 19.99 13.76
CA GLY A 55 11.09 20.88 14.38
C GLY A 55 10.46 22.09 15.09
N LEU A 56 9.36 22.62 14.55
CA LEU A 56 8.59 23.68 15.19
C LEU A 56 7.93 23.19 16.49
N ILE A 57 7.33 22.00 16.48
CA ILE A 57 6.67 21.44 17.67
C ILE A 57 7.70 21.04 18.75
N ASP A 58 8.84 20.46 18.37
CA ASP A 58 9.98 20.23 19.28
C ASP A 58 10.39 21.54 19.95
N SER A 59 10.57 22.61 19.18
CA SER A 59 10.95 23.93 19.71
C SER A 59 9.89 24.52 20.65
N LEU A 60 8.60 24.24 20.42
CA LEU A 60 7.50 24.69 21.28
C LEU A 60 7.41 23.92 22.59
N LEU A 61 7.83 22.66 22.61
CA LEU A 61 7.85 21.84 23.83
C LEU A 61 8.97 22.24 24.81
N ASP A 62 10.03 22.86 24.29
CA ASP A 62 11.15 23.35 25.09
C ASP A 62 10.89 24.73 25.73
N LEU A 63 9.75 25.37 25.44
CA LEU A 63 9.37 26.64 26.05
C LEU A 63 8.72 26.44 27.43
N GLU A 64 9.10 27.27 28.40
CA GLU A 64 8.48 27.30 29.73
C GLU A 64 6.98 27.66 29.68
N ALA A 65 6.57 28.44 28.66
CA ALA A 65 5.19 28.76 28.36
C ALA A 65 4.97 28.74 26.84
N VAL A 66 4.01 27.92 26.40
CA VAL A 66 3.70 27.74 24.98
C VAL A 66 2.66 28.78 24.52
N PRO A 67 2.92 29.55 23.45
CA PRO A 67 1.94 30.51 22.92
C PRO A 67 0.65 29.82 22.48
N THR A 68 -0.48 30.19 23.08
CA THR A 68 -1.78 29.53 22.84
C THR A 68 -2.30 29.74 21.42
N ASP A 69 -2.01 30.90 20.81
CA ASP A 69 -2.47 31.24 19.47
C ASP A 69 -1.76 30.38 18.41
N LEU A 70 -0.46 30.15 18.57
CA LEU A 70 0.32 29.28 17.69
C LEU A 70 -0.09 27.81 17.84
N VAL A 71 -0.42 27.36 19.06
CA VAL A 71 -0.98 26.00 19.27
C VAL A 71 -2.34 25.87 18.59
N LYS A 72 -3.17 26.92 18.65
CA LYS A 72 -4.46 26.96 17.95
C LYS A 72 -4.26 26.93 16.44
N GLU A 73 -3.33 27.70 15.88
CA GLU A 73 -3.01 27.69 14.45
C GLU A 73 -2.48 26.33 13.98
N ILE A 74 -1.61 25.68 14.77
CA ILE A 74 -1.10 24.33 14.46
C ILE A 74 -2.25 23.30 14.50
N ASN A 75 -3.16 23.41 15.48
CA ASN A 75 -4.34 22.55 15.54
C ASN A 75 -5.29 22.81 14.37
N ASP A 76 -5.60 24.07 14.06
CA ASP A 76 -6.46 24.46 12.94
C ASP A 76 -5.83 24.01 11.60
N TYR A 77 -4.50 24.08 11.46
CA TYR A 77 -3.77 23.55 10.31
C TYR A 77 -3.84 22.02 10.24
N ALA A 78 -3.60 21.32 11.35
CA ALA A 78 -3.70 19.87 11.42
C ALA A 78 -5.13 19.40 11.10
N GLU A 79 -6.15 20.04 11.69
CA GLU A 79 -7.56 19.81 11.37
C GLU A 79 -7.86 20.14 9.91
N SER A 80 -7.33 21.22 9.32
CA SER A 80 -7.52 21.53 7.90
C SER A 80 -6.89 20.49 6.96
N LYS A 81 -5.78 19.86 7.37
CA LYS A 81 -5.14 18.77 6.63
C LYS A 81 -5.90 17.46 6.80
N LEU A 82 -6.39 17.19 8.01
CA LEU A 82 -7.30 16.07 8.29
C LEU A 82 -8.60 16.20 7.49
N LEU A 83 -9.21 17.40 7.44
CA LEU A 83 -10.43 17.70 6.70
C LEU A 83 -10.22 17.77 5.18
N LYS A 84 -9.02 18.16 4.70
CA LYS A 84 -8.63 18.00 3.29
C LYS A 84 -8.57 16.53 2.88
N HIS A 85 -8.21 15.65 3.81
CA HIS A 85 -8.17 14.21 3.60
C HIS A 85 -9.52 13.52 3.85
N ASP A 86 -10.42 14.09 4.66
CA ASP A 86 -11.80 13.60 4.83
C ASP A 86 -12.65 13.72 3.56
N PHE A 87 -12.19 14.47 2.55
CA PHE A 87 -12.80 14.54 1.21
C PHE A 87 -12.22 13.55 0.20
N TYR A 88 -11.35 12.60 0.59
CA TYR A 88 -10.95 11.50 -0.28
C TYR A 88 -11.83 10.26 -0.11
N ILE A 89 -13.08 10.40 -0.56
CA ILE A 89 -13.91 9.26 -1.00
C ILE A 89 -14.34 9.54 -2.44
N SER A 90 -13.42 9.32 -3.37
CA SER A 90 -13.78 9.19 -4.78
C SER A 90 -12.92 8.11 -5.42
N LEU A 91 -13.23 6.86 -5.04
CA LEU A 91 -12.99 5.69 -5.86
C LEU A 91 -14.35 5.00 -5.98
N THR A 92 -14.95 5.14 -7.16
CA THR A 92 -16.37 4.90 -7.43
C THR A 92 -16.92 3.59 -6.84
N GLY A 93 -18.06 3.68 -6.15
CA GLY A 93 -19.02 2.57 -6.04
C GLY A 93 -19.36 2.07 -4.63
N PHE A 94 -18.59 2.38 -3.60
CA PHE A 94 -18.84 1.83 -2.26
C PHE A 94 -18.52 2.82 -1.16
N TYR A 95 -19.42 3.78 -0.96
CA TYR A 95 -19.48 4.59 0.25
C TYR A 95 -19.66 3.65 1.44
N ASP A 96 -18.68 3.65 2.32
CA ASP A 96 -18.83 3.09 3.64
C ASP A 96 -18.64 4.20 4.65
N ASN A 97 -19.72 4.56 5.35
CA ASN A 97 -19.67 5.54 6.45
C ASN A 97 -19.06 4.92 7.73
N SER A 98 -18.47 3.73 7.62
CA SER A 98 -17.70 3.09 8.67
C SER A 98 -16.33 3.74 8.85
N MET A 99 -15.86 3.72 10.10
CA MET A 99 -14.48 4.02 10.44
C MET A 99 -13.46 3.11 9.73
N TYR A 100 -13.86 1.92 9.30
CA TYR A 100 -12.97 0.92 8.71
C TYR A 100 -13.06 0.90 7.17
N PRO A 101 -11.92 0.88 6.45
CA PRO A 101 -11.91 0.83 4.99
C PRO A 101 -12.74 -0.35 4.44
N SER A 102 -13.56 -0.07 3.41
CA SER A 102 -14.37 -1.05 2.67
C SER A 102 -15.18 -2.02 3.55
N ASN A 103 -15.56 -1.63 4.76
CA ASN A 103 -16.30 -2.48 5.68
C ASN A 103 -17.70 -2.88 5.17
N SER A 104 -18.31 -2.16 4.22
CA SER A 104 -19.50 -2.59 3.48
C SER A 104 -19.27 -3.93 2.75
N MET A 105 -18.04 -4.18 2.30
CA MET A 105 -17.63 -5.43 1.64
C MET A 105 -17.22 -6.53 2.64
N TYR A 106 -16.57 -6.17 3.74
CA TYR A 106 -15.95 -7.13 4.67
C TYR A 106 -16.77 -7.42 5.92
N LYS A 107 -17.58 -6.45 6.37
CA LYS A 107 -18.53 -6.46 7.50
C LYS A 107 -17.96 -6.83 8.88
N LYS A 108 -16.65 -7.08 8.96
CA LYS A 108 -15.95 -7.54 10.14
C LYS A 108 -14.57 -6.91 10.19
N TRP A 109 -14.16 -6.46 11.36
CA TRP A 109 -12.80 -5.97 11.63
C TRP A 109 -12.19 -6.84 12.74
N ASP A 110 -11.23 -7.69 12.35
CA ASP A 110 -10.52 -8.59 13.27
C ASP A 110 -9.03 -8.29 13.16
N THR A 111 -8.41 -7.91 14.28
CA THR A 111 -7.01 -7.51 14.34
C THR A 111 -6.06 -8.64 14.71
N TYR A 112 -6.59 -9.87 14.81
CA TYR A 112 -5.85 -11.05 15.24
C TYR A 112 -5.81 -12.14 14.16
N ASN A 113 -6.98 -12.55 13.65
CA ASN A 113 -7.11 -13.61 12.66
C ASN A 113 -6.83 -13.06 11.25
N LEU A 114 -5.85 -13.64 10.54
CA LEU A 114 -5.51 -13.22 9.17
C LEU A 114 -6.68 -13.39 8.20
N TYR A 115 -7.54 -14.40 8.39
CA TYR A 115 -8.61 -14.74 7.44
C TYR A 115 -9.96 -14.93 8.16
N PRO A 116 -10.57 -13.86 8.70
CA PRO A 116 -11.74 -13.96 9.58
C PRO A 116 -13.08 -14.10 8.83
N TYR A 117 -13.07 -14.28 7.50
CA TYR A 117 -14.24 -14.15 6.63
C TYR A 117 -14.85 -15.49 6.20
N GLU A 118 -16.13 -15.67 6.51
CA GLU A 118 -16.92 -16.85 6.15
C GLU A 118 -17.30 -16.90 4.68
N GLU A 119 -17.62 -18.10 4.16
CA GLU A 119 -17.99 -18.30 2.76
C GLU A 119 -19.29 -17.58 2.37
N ALA A 120 -20.20 -17.39 3.33
CA ALA A 120 -21.43 -16.62 3.14
C ALA A 120 -21.17 -15.18 2.66
N LEU A 121 -20.08 -14.54 3.08
CA LEU A 121 -19.69 -13.18 2.67
C LEU A 121 -19.46 -13.06 1.15
N ARG A 122 -19.07 -14.16 0.53
CA ARG A 122 -18.68 -14.26 -0.89
C ARG A 122 -19.76 -14.92 -1.73
N SER A 123 -20.82 -15.46 -1.10
CA SER A 123 -21.85 -16.26 -1.76
C SER A 123 -22.50 -15.55 -2.95
N LYS A 124 -22.75 -14.24 -2.81
CA LYS A 124 -23.39 -13.38 -3.82
C LYS A 124 -22.42 -12.62 -4.72
N ASP A 125 -21.12 -12.87 -4.62
CA ASP A 125 -20.16 -12.23 -5.51
C ASP A 125 -20.18 -12.95 -6.87
N ASP A 126 -20.40 -12.21 -7.96
CA ASP A 126 -20.27 -12.71 -9.33
C ASP A 126 -19.10 -12.00 -10.03
N GLU A 127 -19.33 -10.74 -10.41
CA GLU A 127 -18.31 -9.83 -10.93
C GLU A 127 -18.27 -8.55 -10.09
N ILE A 128 -17.07 -8.11 -9.73
CA ILE A 128 -16.85 -6.91 -8.93
C ILE A 128 -15.81 -6.06 -9.63
N ASN A 129 -16.14 -4.81 -9.94
CA ASN A 129 -15.17 -3.84 -10.43
C ASN A 129 -14.63 -3.03 -9.25
N LEU A 130 -13.31 -2.94 -9.15
CA LEU A 130 -12.58 -2.14 -8.18
C LEU A 130 -11.76 -1.09 -8.95
N ILE A 131 -11.77 0.15 -8.48
CA ILE A 131 -10.78 1.13 -8.91
C ILE A 131 -9.60 1.04 -7.96
N LEU A 132 -8.42 0.75 -8.49
CA LEU A 132 -7.19 0.55 -7.74
C LEU A 132 -6.47 1.87 -7.42
N GLN A 133 -6.44 2.79 -8.37
CA GLN A 133 -5.79 4.09 -8.29
C GLN A 133 -6.68 5.17 -8.91
N ASP A 134 -6.69 6.34 -8.29
CA ASP A 134 -7.27 7.56 -8.86
C ASP A 134 -6.35 8.73 -8.54
N THR A 135 -5.60 9.17 -9.56
CA THR A 135 -4.61 10.23 -9.42
C THR A 135 -5.25 11.60 -9.19
N LEU A 136 -6.48 11.83 -9.68
CA LEU A 136 -7.20 13.10 -9.45
C LEU A 136 -7.61 13.25 -7.99
N ASN A 137 -7.92 12.11 -7.37
CA ASN A 137 -8.29 12.01 -5.97
C ASN A 137 -7.14 11.52 -5.08
N PHE A 138 -5.89 11.64 -5.54
CA PHE A 138 -4.67 11.32 -4.80
C PHE A 138 -4.62 9.91 -4.17
N CYS A 139 -5.48 9.00 -4.59
CA CYS A 139 -5.49 7.60 -4.20
C CYS A 139 -4.47 6.86 -5.05
N ASN A 140 -3.21 6.90 -4.64
CA ASN A 140 -2.10 6.43 -5.46
C ASN A 140 -1.74 4.98 -5.19
N PHE A 141 -1.05 4.35 -6.14
CA PHE A 141 -0.32 3.11 -5.93
C PHE A 141 1.17 3.38 -5.79
N VAL A 142 1.80 2.70 -4.84
CA VAL A 142 3.25 2.63 -4.71
C VAL A 142 3.66 1.15 -4.63
N PRO A 143 4.72 0.70 -5.32
CA PRO A 143 5.21 -0.66 -5.13
C PRO A 143 5.61 -0.90 -3.66
N PRO A 144 5.35 -2.08 -3.08
CA PRO A 144 5.67 -2.36 -1.68
C PRO A 144 7.19 -2.32 -1.43
N ILE A 145 7.96 -2.70 -2.44
CA ILE A 145 9.40 -2.53 -2.58
C ILE A 145 9.76 -2.67 -4.06
N LYS A 146 10.87 -2.06 -4.48
CA LYS A 146 11.43 -2.26 -5.82
C LYS A 146 12.48 -3.36 -5.74
N GLY A 147 12.19 -4.53 -6.31
CA GLY A 147 13.07 -5.69 -6.25
C GLY A 147 12.70 -6.75 -7.28
N LEU A 148 13.61 -7.69 -7.52
CA LEU A 148 13.38 -8.78 -8.46
C LEU A 148 12.38 -9.79 -7.90
N ILE A 149 11.49 -10.31 -8.76
CA ILE A 149 10.60 -11.40 -8.35
C ILE A 149 11.40 -12.70 -8.27
N THR A 150 11.53 -13.24 -7.06
CA THR A 150 12.24 -14.51 -6.81
C THR A 150 11.28 -15.71 -6.86
N SER A 151 10.00 -15.50 -6.55
CA SER A 151 8.98 -16.55 -6.57
C SER A 151 7.61 -16.02 -6.96
N ASN A 152 6.87 -16.82 -7.72
CA ASN A 152 5.56 -16.44 -8.26
C ASN A 152 4.41 -17.00 -7.46
N PHE A 153 3.26 -16.33 -7.55
CA PHE A 153 1.98 -16.84 -7.08
C PHE A 153 1.59 -18.14 -7.82
N GLY A 154 0.97 -19.07 -7.09
CA GLY A 154 0.36 -20.26 -7.64
C GLY A 154 0.90 -21.57 -7.07
N TYR A 155 0.45 -22.69 -7.66
CA TYR A 155 0.73 -24.03 -7.17
C TYR A 155 2.16 -24.48 -7.49
N ARG A 156 2.91 -24.89 -6.46
CA ARG A 156 4.26 -25.45 -6.57
C ARG A 156 4.50 -26.52 -5.49
N ASP A 157 5.15 -27.61 -5.85
CA ASP A 157 5.61 -28.64 -4.90
C ASP A 157 4.52 -29.14 -3.94
N GLY A 158 3.30 -29.37 -4.46
CA GLY A 158 2.18 -29.85 -3.66
C GLY A 158 1.45 -28.78 -2.83
N ARG A 159 1.90 -27.51 -2.85
CA ARG A 159 1.35 -26.42 -2.04
C ARG A 159 1.08 -25.17 -2.86
N ASN A 160 0.06 -24.40 -2.48
CA ASN A 160 -0.20 -23.13 -3.12
C ASN A 160 0.63 -22.02 -2.49
N HIS A 161 1.38 -21.28 -3.32
CA HIS A 161 2.01 -20.04 -2.94
C HIS A 161 1.01 -18.89 -3.11
N ASN A 162 0.53 -18.32 -2.01
CA ASN A 162 -0.59 -17.37 -2.01
C ASN A 162 -0.18 -15.91 -2.28
N GLY A 163 1.11 -15.67 -2.51
CA GLY A 163 1.69 -14.36 -2.77
C GLY A 163 2.81 -14.42 -3.79
N MET A 164 3.61 -13.37 -3.81
CA MET A 164 4.84 -13.27 -4.58
C MET A 164 6.00 -12.93 -3.66
N ASP A 165 7.14 -13.54 -3.93
CA ASP A 165 8.36 -13.25 -3.18
C ASP A 165 9.18 -12.25 -4.00
N ILE A 166 9.53 -11.14 -3.36
CA ILE A 166 10.28 -10.02 -3.93
C ILE A 166 11.61 -9.93 -3.19
N ASP A 167 12.69 -9.91 -3.95
CA ASP A 167 14.04 -9.77 -3.41
C ASP A 167 14.16 -8.48 -2.61
N LEU A 168 14.76 -8.59 -1.42
CA LEU A 168 15.14 -7.45 -0.59
C LEU A 168 16.26 -7.82 0.37
N GLN A 169 16.96 -6.81 0.85
CA GLN A 169 17.93 -6.94 1.93
C GLN A 169 17.25 -6.71 3.28
N VAL A 170 17.81 -7.36 4.31
CA VAL A 170 17.38 -7.10 5.68
C VAL A 170 17.53 -5.60 5.95
N TRP A 171 16.50 -5.01 6.56
CA TRP A 171 16.37 -3.57 6.85
C TRP A 171 15.85 -2.69 5.71
N ASP A 172 15.67 -3.20 4.50
CA ASP A 172 15.08 -2.40 3.42
C ASP A 172 13.68 -1.91 3.79
N PRO A 173 13.31 -0.65 3.48
CA PRO A 173 12.01 -0.12 3.80
C PRO A 173 10.92 -0.80 2.96
N VAL A 174 9.95 -1.43 3.63
CA VAL A 174 8.74 -1.97 3.01
C VAL A 174 7.59 -0.99 3.22
N LYS A 175 6.88 -0.68 2.13
CA LYS A 175 5.88 0.38 2.05
C LYS A 175 4.47 -0.17 1.87
N SER A 176 3.45 0.58 2.32
CA SER A 176 2.06 0.29 1.98
C SER A 176 1.83 0.53 0.48
N SER A 177 1.18 -0.42 -0.19
CA SER A 177 0.96 -0.30 -1.64
C SER A 177 -0.17 0.67 -2.03
N PHE A 178 -1.15 0.85 -1.14
CA PHE A 178 -2.30 1.72 -1.32
C PHE A 178 -2.66 2.37 0.03
N ASP A 179 -3.50 3.40 -0.01
CA ASP A 179 -4.06 4.00 1.20
C ASP A 179 -4.96 3.01 1.95
N GLY A 180 -4.96 3.06 3.27
CA GLY A 180 -5.79 2.17 4.07
C GLY A 180 -5.57 2.26 5.56
N MET A 181 -6.03 1.23 6.26
CA MET A 181 -5.87 1.07 7.69
C MET A 181 -5.24 -0.28 8.01
N VAL A 182 -4.26 -0.26 8.91
CA VAL A 182 -3.57 -1.47 9.38
C VAL A 182 -4.56 -2.30 10.19
N ARG A 183 -4.85 -3.50 9.70
CA ARG A 183 -5.68 -4.48 10.41
C ARG A 183 -4.85 -5.33 11.36
N ILE A 184 -3.69 -5.79 10.90
CA ILE A 184 -2.82 -6.68 11.66
C ILE A 184 -1.38 -6.16 11.58
N SER A 185 -0.68 -6.17 12.72
CA SER A 185 0.77 -5.96 12.77
C SER A 185 1.32 -6.75 13.96
N ARG A 186 1.92 -7.91 13.70
CA ARG A 186 2.32 -8.87 14.76
C ARG A 186 3.26 -9.97 14.28
N MET A 187 3.71 -10.82 15.21
CA MET A 187 4.32 -12.11 14.90
C MET A 187 3.26 -13.17 14.56
N HIS A 188 3.51 -13.95 13.51
CA HIS A 188 2.73 -15.11 13.06
C HIS A 188 3.67 -16.32 12.82
N PRO A 189 3.31 -17.55 13.23
CA PRO A 189 4.20 -18.71 13.11
C PRO A 189 4.69 -19.01 11.69
N GLY A 190 3.85 -18.79 10.67
CA GLY A 190 4.21 -19.00 9.27
C GLY A 190 4.87 -17.79 8.62
N TYR A 191 4.24 -16.63 8.77
CA TYR A 191 4.61 -15.40 8.06
C TYR A 191 5.70 -14.59 8.77
N GLY A 192 6.09 -14.99 9.99
CA GLY A 192 6.97 -14.18 10.81
C GLY A 192 6.29 -12.89 11.24
N ARG A 193 7.03 -11.79 11.27
CA ARG A 193 6.43 -10.46 11.45
C ARG A 193 5.65 -10.11 10.18
N VAL A 194 4.37 -9.86 10.36
CA VAL A 194 3.42 -9.63 9.29
C VAL A 194 2.62 -8.37 9.55
N VAL A 195 2.42 -7.59 8.49
CA VAL A 195 1.46 -6.49 8.44
C VAL A 195 0.35 -6.87 7.45
N VAL A 196 -0.90 -6.61 7.81
CA VAL A 196 -2.04 -6.67 6.89
C VAL A 196 -2.75 -5.33 6.90
N ILE A 197 -2.97 -4.77 5.73
CA ILE A 197 -3.62 -3.47 5.55
C ILE A 197 -4.88 -3.71 4.73
N ARG A 198 -6.00 -3.15 5.18
CA ARG A 198 -7.22 -3.08 4.38
C ARG A 198 -7.32 -1.70 3.75
N HIS A 199 -7.54 -1.68 2.46
CA HIS A 199 -7.52 -0.47 1.64
C HIS A 199 -8.92 0.00 1.29
N TYR A 200 -9.06 1.29 1.01
CA TYR A 200 -10.34 1.89 0.62
C TYR A 200 -10.84 1.39 -0.74
N ASN A 201 -9.94 0.92 -1.60
CA ASN A 201 -10.25 0.30 -2.89
C ASN A 201 -10.83 -1.14 -2.79
N GLY A 202 -11.08 -1.65 -1.59
CA GLY A 202 -11.67 -2.98 -1.38
C GLY A 202 -10.67 -4.13 -1.26
N LEU A 203 -9.37 -3.90 -1.46
CA LEU A 203 -8.35 -4.94 -1.32
C LEU A 203 -7.78 -5.00 0.10
N GLU A 204 -7.24 -6.17 0.45
CA GLU A 204 -6.29 -6.31 1.55
C GLU A 204 -4.90 -6.68 0.99
N THR A 205 -3.84 -6.08 1.53
CA THR A 205 -2.46 -6.47 1.24
C THR A 205 -1.79 -7.05 2.48
N LEU A 206 -0.91 -8.03 2.29
CA LEU A 206 -0.15 -8.69 3.34
C LEU A 206 1.35 -8.59 3.05
N TYR A 207 2.12 -8.21 4.05
CA TYR A 207 3.57 -8.02 4.00
C TYR A 207 4.22 -8.88 5.08
N ALA A 208 4.91 -9.93 4.68
CA ALA A 208 5.45 -10.94 5.59
C ALA A 208 6.97 -11.00 5.59
N HIS A 209 7.49 -11.84 6.49
CA HIS A 209 8.92 -12.09 6.74
C HIS A 209 9.72 -10.86 7.20
N LEU A 210 9.03 -9.81 7.63
CA LEU A 210 9.65 -8.55 8.05
C LEU A 210 10.64 -8.75 9.20
N HIS A 211 11.68 -7.92 9.26
CA HIS A 211 12.58 -7.83 10.41
C HIS A 211 11.97 -6.97 11.52
N ARG A 212 11.35 -5.84 11.17
CA ARG A 212 10.78 -4.88 12.12
C ARG A 212 9.41 -4.39 11.66
N LEU A 213 8.48 -4.28 12.60
CA LEU A 213 7.17 -3.65 12.39
C LEU A 213 7.30 -2.16 12.72
N LYS A 214 6.72 -1.28 11.90
CA LYS A 214 6.72 0.17 12.10
C LYS A 214 5.33 0.75 12.34
N VAL A 215 4.29 -0.08 12.25
CA VAL A 215 2.89 0.30 12.43
C VAL A 215 2.19 -0.67 13.39
N LYS A 216 1.03 -0.28 13.92
CA LYS A 216 0.16 -1.09 14.79
C LYS A 216 -1.28 -1.13 14.23
N PRO A 217 -2.10 -2.12 14.64
CA PRO A 217 -3.51 -2.16 14.22
C PRO A 217 -4.24 -0.84 14.55
N GLY A 218 -5.04 -0.36 13.59
CA GLY A 218 -5.78 0.91 13.67
C GLY A 218 -5.04 2.11 13.08
N ASP A 219 -3.73 2.03 12.83
CA ASP A 219 -3.01 3.11 12.15
C ASP A 219 -3.54 3.29 10.73
N ILE A 220 -3.85 4.53 10.35
CA ILE A 220 -4.13 4.93 8.96
C ILE A 220 -2.77 5.10 8.26
N VAL A 221 -2.67 4.59 7.04
CA VAL A 221 -1.44 4.59 6.25
C VAL A 221 -1.71 5.03 4.83
N GLU A 222 -0.83 5.88 4.32
CA GLU A 222 -0.85 6.32 2.92
C GLU A 222 -0.02 5.37 2.04
N ALA A 223 -0.33 5.32 0.75
CA ALA A 223 0.47 4.65 -0.24
C ALA A 223 1.91 5.19 -0.21
N GLY A 224 2.88 4.29 -0.10
CA GLY A 224 4.30 4.63 0.01
C GLY A 224 4.81 4.88 1.43
N GLN A 225 3.93 4.95 2.44
CA GLN A 225 4.35 5.03 3.84
C GLN A 225 5.09 3.76 4.26
N VAL A 226 6.20 3.90 4.97
CA VAL A 226 6.98 2.76 5.49
C VAL A 226 6.21 2.10 6.63
N ILE A 227 5.90 0.82 6.46
CA ILE A 227 5.12 0.01 7.42
C ILE A 227 5.96 -1.02 8.16
N GLY A 228 7.16 -1.30 7.65
CA GLY A 228 8.08 -2.26 8.23
C GLY A 228 9.41 -2.26 7.51
N LEU A 229 10.33 -3.07 8.02
CA LEU A 229 11.64 -3.27 7.44
C LEU A 229 11.79 -4.73 7.01
N GLY A 230 12.32 -4.96 5.82
CA GLY A 230 12.53 -6.27 5.20
C GLY A 230 13.39 -7.20 6.04
N GLY A 231 13.20 -8.51 5.87
CA GLY A 231 13.91 -9.51 6.66
C GLY A 231 13.69 -10.94 6.18
N SER A 232 13.87 -11.89 7.10
CA SER A 232 13.69 -13.33 6.87
C SER A 232 13.05 -14.02 8.09
N SER A 233 12.09 -13.36 8.75
CA SER A 233 11.47 -13.93 9.96
C SER A 233 10.39 -14.98 9.65
N GLY A 234 10.08 -15.85 10.61
CA GLY A 234 9.09 -16.92 10.41
C GLY A 234 9.61 -18.05 9.52
N ARG A 235 8.75 -18.63 8.69
CA ARG A 235 9.13 -19.71 7.76
C ARG A 235 9.65 -19.14 6.45
N SER A 236 10.91 -18.70 6.47
CA SER A 236 11.62 -18.18 5.30
C SER A 236 12.97 -18.89 5.12
N THR A 237 13.38 -19.10 3.87
CA THR A 237 14.70 -19.67 3.51
C THR A 237 15.76 -18.60 3.25
N GLY A 238 15.39 -17.32 3.21
CA GLY A 238 16.30 -16.21 2.92
C GLY A 238 15.60 -14.85 2.94
N SER A 239 16.37 -13.77 2.89
CA SER A 239 15.81 -12.41 2.91
C SER A 239 14.93 -12.16 1.68
N HIS A 240 13.65 -11.89 1.89
CA HIS A 240 12.69 -11.50 0.85
C HIS A 240 11.42 -10.91 1.48
N LEU A 241 10.64 -10.15 0.70
CA LEU A 241 9.28 -9.81 1.04
C LEU A 241 8.35 -10.85 0.45
N HIS A 242 7.58 -11.52 1.29
CA HIS A 242 6.39 -12.25 0.83
C HIS A 242 5.20 -11.27 0.82
N PHE A 243 4.74 -10.94 -0.38
CA PHE A 243 3.67 -9.97 -0.63
C PHE A 243 2.43 -10.67 -1.19
N GLU A 244 1.29 -10.49 -0.54
CA GLU A 244 0.00 -10.99 -1.04
C GLU A 244 -0.97 -9.84 -1.29
N VAL A 245 -1.84 -10.02 -2.28
CA VAL A 245 -3.04 -9.22 -2.49
C VAL A 245 -4.23 -10.14 -2.31
N ARG A 246 -5.22 -9.71 -1.55
CA ARG A 246 -6.39 -10.52 -1.20
C ARG A 246 -7.67 -9.72 -1.35
N PHE A 247 -8.75 -10.43 -1.64
CA PHE A 247 -10.12 -9.91 -1.62
C PHE A 247 -10.98 -10.83 -0.77
N LYS A 248 -11.63 -10.29 0.27
CA LYS A 248 -12.47 -11.07 1.24
C LYS A 248 -11.78 -12.33 1.77
N GLY A 249 -10.48 -12.22 2.05
CA GLY A 249 -9.63 -13.30 2.56
C GLY A 249 -9.15 -14.31 1.53
N LYS A 250 -9.59 -14.23 0.27
CA LYS A 250 -9.11 -15.10 -0.81
C LYS A 250 -7.93 -14.43 -1.53
N PRO A 251 -6.82 -15.15 -1.77
CA PRO A 251 -5.66 -14.56 -2.40
C PRO A 251 -5.87 -14.44 -3.91
N ILE A 252 -5.46 -13.31 -4.47
CA ILE A 252 -5.44 -13.04 -5.89
C ILE A 252 -3.99 -12.87 -6.35
N ASN A 253 -3.70 -13.21 -7.60
CA ASN A 253 -2.35 -13.10 -8.13
C ASN A 253 -1.91 -11.63 -8.18
N PRO A 254 -0.87 -11.18 -7.45
CA PRO A 254 -0.42 -9.79 -7.47
C PRO A 254 -0.01 -9.31 -8.87
N ARG A 255 0.52 -10.19 -9.73
CA ARG A 255 0.83 -9.88 -11.14
C ARG A 255 -0.38 -9.56 -12.01
N SER A 256 -1.59 -9.88 -11.53
CA SER A 256 -2.79 -9.47 -12.25
C SER A 256 -2.98 -7.95 -12.22
N LEU A 257 -2.48 -7.27 -11.18
CA LEU A 257 -2.65 -5.84 -10.95
C LEU A 257 -1.34 -5.04 -10.95
N ILE A 258 -0.19 -5.65 -10.63
CA ILE A 258 1.11 -4.96 -10.54
C ILE A 258 2.06 -5.47 -11.61
N ASP A 259 2.62 -4.54 -12.38
CA ASP A 259 3.82 -4.73 -13.18
C ASP A 259 5.04 -4.50 -12.29
N PHE A 260 5.61 -5.58 -11.76
CA PHE A 260 6.74 -5.52 -10.82
C PHE A 260 8.06 -5.07 -11.47
N ASN A 261 8.18 -5.16 -12.80
CA ASN A 261 9.40 -4.73 -13.48
C ASN A 261 9.40 -3.22 -13.66
N ASN A 262 8.25 -2.65 -14.02
CA ASN A 262 8.08 -1.21 -14.13
C ASN A 262 7.61 -0.54 -12.83
N ASN A 263 7.36 -1.34 -11.78
CA ASN A 263 6.92 -0.88 -10.46
C ASN A 263 5.66 0.01 -10.51
N LYS A 264 4.69 -0.36 -11.35
CA LYS A 264 3.44 0.37 -11.58
C LYS A 264 2.25 -0.59 -11.60
N LEU A 265 1.02 -0.06 -11.52
CA LEU A 265 -0.16 -0.84 -11.83
C LEU A 265 -0.20 -1.21 -13.31
N VAL A 266 -0.78 -2.38 -13.60
CA VAL A 266 -1.12 -2.79 -14.97
C VAL A 266 -2.27 -1.92 -15.48
N SER A 267 -3.23 -1.60 -14.62
CA SER A 267 -4.35 -0.70 -14.91
C SER A 267 -4.84 -0.07 -13.61
N ASP A 268 -5.40 1.12 -13.70
CA ASP A 268 -6.03 1.83 -12.58
C ASP A 268 -7.31 1.15 -12.09
N SER A 269 -7.82 0.15 -12.82
CA SER A 269 -9.05 -0.58 -12.46
C SER A 269 -8.94 -2.08 -12.69
N LEU A 270 -9.68 -2.83 -11.87
CA LEU A 270 -9.63 -4.29 -11.81
C LEU A 270 -11.04 -4.88 -11.73
N LYS A 271 -11.34 -5.84 -12.59
CA LYS A 271 -12.49 -6.73 -12.45
C LYS A 271 -12.09 -8.02 -11.74
N LEU A 272 -12.78 -8.34 -10.66
CA LEU A 272 -12.72 -9.62 -9.97
C LEU A 272 -13.90 -10.48 -10.42
N ILE A 273 -13.59 -11.66 -10.94
CA ILE A 273 -14.59 -12.66 -11.33
C ILE A 273 -14.48 -13.83 -10.35
N LYS A 274 -15.55 -14.12 -9.61
CA LYS A 274 -15.53 -15.23 -8.64
C LYS A 274 -15.36 -16.55 -9.37
N ASN A 275 -14.53 -17.43 -8.82
CA ASN A 275 -14.41 -18.82 -9.24
C ASN A 275 -14.61 -19.74 -8.04
N LYS A 276 -14.56 -21.06 -8.26
CA LYS A 276 -14.84 -22.07 -7.22
C LYS A 276 -13.97 -21.92 -5.96
N TRP A 277 -12.74 -21.41 -6.09
CA TRP A 277 -11.74 -21.44 -5.02
C TRP A 277 -11.29 -20.04 -4.56
N SER A 278 -11.37 -19.02 -5.43
CA SER A 278 -10.90 -17.65 -5.23
C SER A 278 -11.56 -16.69 -6.24
N TYR A 279 -10.87 -15.61 -6.62
CA TYR A 279 -11.24 -14.65 -7.65
C TYR A 279 -10.18 -14.62 -8.75
N THR A 280 -10.63 -14.51 -9.99
CA THR A 280 -9.79 -14.19 -11.14
C THR A 280 -9.75 -12.68 -11.29
N ALA A 281 -8.55 -12.11 -11.17
CA ALA A 281 -8.30 -10.67 -11.29
C ALA A 281 -7.93 -10.29 -12.73
N VAL A 282 -8.76 -9.47 -13.37
CA VAL A 282 -8.66 -9.03 -14.77
C VAL A 282 -8.56 -7.49 -14.80
N PRO A 283 -7.40 -6.91 -15.14
CA PRO A 283 -7.25 -5.47 -15.28
C PRO A 283 -8.14 -4.95 -16.42
N LEU A 284 -8.80 -3.82 -16.18
CA LEU A 284 -9.72 -3.19 -17.13
C LEU A 284 -8.98 -2.21 -18.04
N GLY A 285 -9.53 -1.92 -19.21
CA GLY A 285 -8.88 -1.05 -20.20
C GLY A 285 -7.66 -1.67 -20.90
N ILE A 286 -7.36 -2.94 -20.61
CA ILE A 286 -6.25 -3.70 -21.19
C ILE A 286 -6.70 -4.45 -22.43
N GLU A 287 -5.94 -4.32 -23.52
CA GLU A 287 -6.17 -5.11 -24.72
C GLU A 287 -5.69 -6.55 -24.53
N TYR A 288 -6.54 -7.50 -24.93
CA TYR A 288 -6.26 -8.92 -24.91
C TYR A 288 -6.35 -9.52 -26.31
N HIS A 289 -5.41 -10.38 -26.63
CA HIS A 289 -5.44 -11.26 -27.79
C HIS A 289 -5.84 -12.68 -27.38
N THR A 290 -6.86 -13.22 -28.02
CA THR A 290 -7.23 -14.64 -27.89
C THR A 290 -6.47 -15.45 -28.92
N VAL A 291 -5.61 -16.36 -28.46
CA VAL A 291 -4.78 -17.24 -29.30
C VAL A 291 -5.67 -18.08 -30.20
N LYS A 292 -5.45 -17.98 -31.51
CA LYS A 292 -6.12 -18.75 -32.56
C LYS A 292 -5.29 -19.99 -32.94
N PRO A 293 -5.90 -20.99 -33.60
CA PRO A 293 -5.16 -22.13 -34.13
C PRO A 293 -3.99 -21.69 -35.02
N GLY A 294 -2.80 -22.24 -34.78
CA GLY A 294 -1.58 -21.94 -35.55
C GLY A 294 -0.79 -20.71 -35.10
N GLU A 295 -1.32 -19.89 -34.18
CA GLU A 295 -0.58 -18.75 -33.66
C GLU A 295 0.48 -19.17 -32.63
N HIS A 296 1.59 -18.44 -32.65
CA HIS A 296 2.74 -18.65 -31.79
C HIS A 296 3.25 -17.29 -31.29
N LEU A 297 3.99 -17.29 -30.18
CA LEU A 297 4.42 -16.08 -29.48
C LEU A 297 5.08 -15.04 -30.39
N PHE A 298 5.93 -15.47 -31.33
CA PHE A 298 6.58 -14.57 -32.28
C PHE A 298 5.58 -13.85 -33.19
N GLY A 299 4.65 -14.59 -33.80
CA GLY A 299 3.62 -14.03 -34.67
C GLY A 299 2.71 -13.05 -33.93
N ILE A 300 2.31 -13.39 -32.70
CA ILE A 300 1.50 -12.52 -31.85
C ILE A 300 2.28 -11.26 -31.47
N ALA A 301 3.54 -11.41 -31.02
CA ALA A 301 4.37 -10.28 -30.64
C ALA A 301 4.58 -9.31 -31.81
N ARG A 302 4.91 -9.83 -33.00
CA ARG A 302 5.06 -9.03 -34.23
C ARG A 302 3.76 -8.33 -34.63
N LYS A 303 2.62 -9.00 -34.51
CA LYS A 303 1.30 -8.43 -34.85
C LYS A 303 0.97 -7.18 -34.03
N TYR A 304 1.35 -7.18 -32.75
CA TYR A 304 1.07 -6.08 -31.83
C TYR A 304 2.29 -5.17 -31.58
N GLY A 305 3.33 -5.26 -32.42
CA GLY A 305 4.51 -4.40 -32.33
C GLY A 305 5.30 -4.54 -31.02
N THR A 306 5.26 -5.72 -30.38
CA THR A 306 5.93 -6.00 -29.11
C THR A 306 7.01 -7.07 -29.25
N SER A 307 7.81 -7.29 -28.20
CA SER A 307 8.81 -8.36 -28.15
C SER A 307 8.25 -9.64 -27.53
N ILE A 308 8.80 -10.81 -27.89
CA ILE A 308 8.41 -12.08 -27.23
C ILE A 308 8.68 -12.01 -25.72
N SER A 309 9.81 -11.40 -25.33
CA SER A 309 10.16 -11.26 -23.91
C SER A 309 9.09 -10.47 -23.17
N HIS A 310 8.70 -9.32 -23.71
CA HIS A 310 7.68 -8.47 -23.11
C HIS A 310 6.30 -9.15 -23.11
N LEU A 311 5.89 -9.81 -24.19
CA LEU A 311 4.64 -10.57 -24.23
C LEU A 311 4.61 -11.71 -23.20
N CYS A 312 5.72 -12.43 -23.05
CA CYS A 312 5.87 -13.48 -22.06
C CYS A 312 5.79 -12.93 -20.63
N GLU A 313 6.43 -11.81 -20.39
CA GLU A 313 6.49 -11.09 -19.13
C GLU A 313 5.11 -10.57 -18.69
N LEU A 314 4.41 -9.84 -19.56
CA LEU A 314 3.05 -9.34 -19.35
C LEU A 314 2.07 -10.44 -18.91
N ASN A 315 2.31 -11.66 -19.40
CA ASN A 315 1.45 -12.82 -19.19
C ASN A 315 2.01 -13.81 -18.17
N GLY A 316 3.17 -13.55 -17.57
CA GLY A 316 3.83 -14.45 -16.63
C GLY A 316 4.10 -15.86 -17.21
N ILE A 317 4.31 -15.97 -18.51
CA ILE A 317 4.58 -17.24 -19.22
C ILE A 317 6.05 -17.33 -19.63
N ARG A 318 6.58 -18.55 -19.70
CA ARG A 318 7.93 -18.79 -20.22
C ARG A 318 7.93 -18.71 -21.75
N ARG A 319 9.05 -18.30 -22.34
CA ARG A 319 9.24 -18.21 -23.80
C ARG A 319 9.01 -19.53 -24.54
N ASN A 320 9.28 -20.66 -23.89
CA ASN A 320 9.08 -22.00 -24.43
C ASN A 320 7.73 -22.62 -24.05
N LYS A 321 6.85 -21.89 -23.36
CA LYS A 321 5.55 -22.42 -22.97
C LYS A 321 4.65 -22.50 -24.20
N PRO A 322 4.11 -23.68 -24.56
CA PRO A 322 3.18 -23.79 -25.68
C PRO A 322 1.90 -23.00 -25.38
N LEU A 323 1.43 -22.24 -26.37
CA LEU A 323 0.17 -21.52 -26.30
C LEU A 323 -0.99 -22.46 -26.56
N ARG A 324 -2.11 -22.25 -25.85
CA ARG A 324 -3.35 -23.01 -26.07
C ARG A 324 -4.32 -22.19 -26.89
N VAL A 325 -5.00 -22.82 -27.84
CA VAL A 325 -6.12 -22.17 -28.55
C VAL A 325 -7.17 -21.72 -27.55
N GLY A 326 -7.63 -20.48 -27.69
CA GLY A 326 -8.54 -19.83 -26.74
C GLY A 326 -7.88 -19.19 -25.53
N GLN A 327 -6.56 -19.35 -25.35
CA GLN A 327 -5.81 -18.65 -24.29
C GLN A 327 -5.84 -17.14 -24.55
N LYS A 328 -6.20 -16.35 -23.54
CA LYS A 328 -6.10 -14.88 -23.61
C LYS A 328 -4.71 -14.43 -23.18
N LEU A 329 -4.06 -13.63 -24.02
CA LEU A 329 -2.78 -12.98 -23.76
C LEU A 329 -2.99 -11.47 -23.71
N ARG A 330 -2.46 -10.82 -22.69
CA ARG A 330 -2.31 -9.35 -22.63
C ARG A 330 -1.34 -8.90 -23.72
N ILE A 331 -1.73 -7.91 -24.50
CA ILE A 331 -0.96 -7.42 -25.65
C ILE A 331 -0.50 -5.97 -25.53
N GLY A 332 -1.05 -5.22 -24.56
CA GLY A 332 -0.63 -3.87 -24.21
C GLY A 332 -1.23 -3.45 -22.87
N ALA A 333 -0.68 -2.40 -22.26
CA ALA A 333 -1.25 -1.71 -21.11
C ALA A 333 -1.30 -0.22 -21.37
#